data_AF-A0A2M7Z0G9-F1
#
_entry.id   AF-A0A2M7Z0G9-F1
#
_cell.length_a   1.000
_cell.length_b   1.000
_cell.length_c   1.000
_cell.angle_alpha   90.00
_cell.angle_beta   90.00
_cell.angle_gamma   90.00
#
_symmetry.space_group_name_H-M   'P 1'
#
loop_
_entity.id
_entity.type
_entity.pdbx_description
1 polymer ?
#
loop_
_entity_poly.entity_id
_entity_poly.type
_entity_poly.pdbx_seq_one_letter_code
_entity_poly.pdbx_strand_id
1 'polypeptide(L)'
;MTELLFFALLLAYACGMFLPLCFPSRPHIQNVIAHGLAAVAGGLGIVLGLIGLLGSEPLTLSLPSSIPLLAFSLRLDSLSGFFVFTISLVGLAVSIFASGYVREFYGRIPVSLLGFLYNGFLLSMLLVVMADNAFFFLIVWELMSLL
;
A
#
# COMPACT_ATOMS: atom_id res chain seq x y z
N MET A 1 -7.68 -14.64 10.76
CA MET A 1 -6.27 -14.65 10.25
C MET A 1 -6.11 -13.72 9.05
N THR A 2 -7.02 -13.76 8.07
CA THR A 2 -7.09 -12.83 6.93
C THR A 2 -7.19 -11.36 7.34
N GLU A 3 -8.04 -11.01 8.30
CA GLU A 3 -8.13 -9.64 8.82
C GLU A 3 -6.82 -9.13 9.40
N LEU A 4 -6.11 -9.97 10.18
CA LEU A 4 -4.81 -9.62 10.74
C LEU A 4 -3.79 -9.38 9.62
N LEU A 5 -3.78 -10.22 8.58
CA LEU A 5 -2.91 -10.05 7.41
C LEU A 5 -3.21 -8.74 6.68
N PHE A 6 -4.50 -8.42 6.52
CA PHE A 6 -4.97 -7.18 5.92
C PHE A 6 -4.50 -5.95 6.72
N PHE A 7 -4.71 -5.93 8.04
CA PHE A 7 -4.24 -4.81 8.87
C PHE A 7 -2.71 -4.71 8.91
N ALA A 8 -2.01 -5.85 8.92
CA ALA A 8 -0.54 -5.87 8.86
C ALA A 8 -0.02 -5.31 7.53
N LEU A 9 -0.69 -5.60 6.41
CA LEU A 9 -0.40 -5.03 5.09
C LEU A 9 -0.54 -3.50 5.10
N LEU A 10 -1.69 -2.99 5.55
CA LEU A 10 -1.93 -1.55 5.64
C LEU A 10 -0.92 -0.86 6.56
N LEU A 11 -0.64 -1.47 7.71
CA LEU A 11 0.34 -0.96 8.67
C LEU A 11 1.75 -0.94 8.10
N ALA A 12 2.14 -1.97 7.34
CA ALA A 12 3.46 -2.02 6.70
C ALA A 12 3.65 -0.86 5.72
N TYR A 13 2.68 -0.57 4.86
CA TYR A 13 2.73 0.60 3.97
C TYR A 13 2.71 1.92 4.73
N ALA A 14 1.84 2.06 5.74
CA ALA A 14 1.78 3.28 6.56
C ALA A 14 3.12 3.52 7.29
N CYS A 15 3.71 2.49 7.88
CA CYS A 15 5.04 2.57 8.48
C CYS A 15 6.12 2.90 7.44
N GLY A 16 6.07 2.31 6.24
CA GLY A 16 6.99 2.62 5.14
C GLY A 16 6.88 4.07 4.65
N MET A 17 5.69 4.65 4.77
CA MET A 17 5.40 6.04 4.43
C MET A 17 5.93 7.02 5.49
N PHE A 18 5.67 6.76 6.79
CA PHE A 18 5.95 7.73 7.85
C PHE A 18 7.27 7.52 8.61
N LEU A 19 7.71 6.28 8.85
CA LEU A 19 8.92 6.02 9.65
C LEU A 19 10.20 6.61 9.04
N PRO A 20 10.44 6.59 7.71
CA PRO A 20 11.61 7.25 7.13
C PRO A 20 11.71 8.74 7.47
N LEU A 21 10.58 9.44 7.65
CA LEU A 21 10.54 10.87 8.00
C LEU A 21 11.16 11.13 9.39
N CYS A 22 11.12 10.15 10.29
CA CYS A 22 11.67 10.26 11.64
C CYS A 22 13.20 10.17 11.70
N PHE A 23 13.88 9.87 10.59
CA PHE A 23 15.35 9.75 10.52
C PHE A 23 15.95 10.81 9.59
N PRO A 24 15.89 12.11 9.95
CA PRO A 24 16.41 13.17 9.10
C PRO A 24 17.92 13.00 8.85
N SER A 25 18.38 13.43 7.68
CA SER A 25 19.79 13.41 7.27
C SER A 25 20.44 12.01 7.22
N ARG A 26 19.66 10.93 7.26
CA ARG A 26 20.16 9.55 7.16
C ARG A 26 19.54 8.80 5.96
N PRO A 27 19.88 9.20 4.71
CA PRO A 27 19.23 8.68 3.50
C PRO A 27 19.33 7.15 3.35
N HIS A 28 20.39 6.54 3.86
CA HIS A 28 20.52 5.08 3.89
C HIS A 28 19.43 4.42 4.74
N ILE A 29 19.19 4.91 5.95
CA ILE A 29 18.17 4.36 6.85
C ILE A 29 16.78 4.59 6.26
N GLN A 30 16.55 5.79 5.70
CA GLN A 30 15.29 6.14 5.03
C GLN A 30 14.97 5.17 3.89
N ASN A 31 15.94 4.90 3.01
CA ASN A 31 15.79 3.96 1.90
C ASN A 31 15.48 2.54 2.39
N VAL A 32 16.28 2.01 3.32
CA VAL A 32 16.10 0.65 3.84
C VAL A 32 14.73 0.48 4.52
N ILE A 33 14.29 1.45 5.31
CA ILE A 33 12.99 1.38 5.98
C ILE A 33 11.86 1.48 4.94
N ALA A 34 11.90 2.47 4.04
CA ALA A 34 10.82 2.73 3.09
C ALA A 34 10.60 1.53 2.14
N HIS A 35 11.67 1.06 1.50
CA HIS A 35 11.58 -0.01 0.50
C HIS A 35 11.58 -1.40 1.14
N GLY A 36 12.18 -1.57 2.32
CA GLY A 36 12.08 -2.80 3.10
C GLY A 36 10.65 -3.06 3.56
N LEU A 37 9.97 -2.05 4.10
CA LEU A 37 8.56 -2.17 4.52
C LEU A 37 7.64 -2.33 3.31
N ALA A 38 7.88 -1.65 2.19
CA ALA A 38 7.13 -1.86 0.96
C ALA A 38 7.31 -3.29 0.40
N ALA A 39 8.51 -3.87 0.51
CA ALA A 39 8.75 -5.27 0.14
C ALA A 39 8.02 -6.25 1.07
N VAL A 40 8.06 -6.03 2.39
CA VAL A 40 7.27 -6.82 3.35
C VAL A 40 5.78 -6.71 3.03
N ALA A 41 5.28 -5.49 2.80
CA ALA A 41 3.90 -5.26 2.40
C ALA A 41 3.55 -5.98 1.09
N GLY A 42 4.41 -5.92 0.07
CA GLY A 42 4.24 -6.68 -1.17
C GLY A 42 4.16 -8.20 -0.94
N GLY A 43 4.99 -8.75 -0.04
CA GLY A 43 4.90 -10.16 0.35
C GLY A 43 3.56 -10.51 1.02
N LEU A 44 3.11 -9.70 1.97
CA LEU A 44 1.82 -9.87 2.63
C LEU A 44 0.64 -9.72 1.65
N GLY A 45 0.74 -8.77 0.72
CA GLY A 45 -0.26 -8.48 -0.30
C GLY A 45 -0.37 -9.59 -1.36
N ILE A 46 0.73 -10.26 -1.70
CA ILE A 46 0.70 -11.47 -2.55
C ILE A 46 -0.15 -12.56 -1.87
N VAL A 47 0.12 -12.84 -0.59
CA VAL A 47 -0.62 -13.86 0.17
C VAL A 47 -2.10 -13.47 0.29
N LEU A 48 -2.38 -12.21 0.62
CA LEU A 48 -3.74 -11.71 0.76
C LEU A 48 -4.51 -11.73 -0.57
N GLY A 49 -3.86 -11.34 -1.66
CA GLY A 49 -4.43 -11.37 -3.01
C GLY A 49 -4.75 -12.79 -3.46
N LEU A 50 -3.87 -13.76 -3.18
CA LEU A 50 -4.15 -15.19 -3.43
C LEU A 50 -5.34 -15.70 -2.61
N ILE A 51 -5.45 -15.30 -1.33
CA ILE A 51 -6.61 -15.67 -0.50
C ILE A 51 -7.90 -15.08 -1.08
N GLY A 52 -7.90 -13.81 -1.50
CA GLY A 52 -9.07 -13.19 -2.15
C GLY A 52 -9.43 -13.86 -3.47
N LEU A 53 -8.42 -14.14 -4.31
CA LEU A 53 -8.58 -14.74 -5.63
C LEU A 53 -9.19 -16.14 -5.58
N LEU A 54 -8.74 -16.97 -4.63
CA LEU A 54 -9.15 -18.37 -4.48
C LEU A 54 -10.30 -18.56 -3.48
N GLY A 55 -10.65 -17.53 -2.72
CA GLY A 55 -11.73 -17.55 -1.74
C GLY A 55 -13.11 -17.52 -2.40
N SER A 56 -14.05 -18.25 -1.79
CA SER A 56 -15.46 -18.23 -2.21
C SER A 56 -16.26 -17.10 -1.58
N GLU A 57 -15.85 -16.63 -0.41
CA GLU A 57 -16.52 -15.57 0.35
C GLU A 57 -15.66 -14.30 0.36
N PRO A 58 -16.23 -13.13 0.05
CA PRO A 58 -15.49 -11.87 0.09
C PRO A 58 -15.21 -11.45 1.53
N LEU A 59 -13.97 -10.99 1.80
CA LEU A 59 -13.67 -10.28 3.04
C LEU A 59 -14.18 -8.84 2.90
N THR A 60 -15.04 -8.40 3.81
CA THR A 60 -15.58 -7.04 3.81
C THR A 60 -15.22 -6.33 5.10
N LEU A 61 -14.84 -5.07 4.98
CA LEU A 61 -14.55 -4.17 6.09
C LEU A 61 -15.26 -2.86 5.80
N SER A 62 -16.09 -2.39 6.73
CA SER A 62 -16.84 -1.15 6.54
C SER A 62 -16.78 -0.31 7.80
N LEU A 63 -16.38 0.95 7.64
CA LEU A 63 -16.47 1.96 8.69
C LEU A 63 -17.54 2.99 8.28
N PRO A 64 -18.58 3.19 9.11
CA PRO A 64 -19.64 4.15 8.79
C PRO A 64 -19.09 5.58 8.80
N SER A 65 -19.64 6.43 7.94
CA SER A 65 -19.38 7.88 7.94
C SER A 65 -20.65 8.63 8.32
N SER A 66 -20.48 9.82 8.89
CA SER A 66 -21.58 10.76 9.13
C SER A 66 -21.99 11.51 7.87
N ILE A 67 -21.22 11.41 6.78
CA ILE A 67 -21.49 12.07 5.50
C ILE A 67 -22.47 11.22 4.69
N PRO A 68 -23.58 11.78 4.17
CA PRO A 68 -24.50 11.03 3.33
C PRO A 68 -23.80 10.38 2.14
N LEU A 69 -24.15 9.12 1.85
CA LEU A 69 -23.64 8.32 0.72
C LEU A 69 -22.16 7.91 0.79
N LEU A 70 -21.39 8.45 1.74
CA LEU A 70 -20.01 8.03 1.96
C LEU A 70 -19.97 6.92 3.02
N ALA A 71 -19.36 5.80 2.67
CA ALA A 71 -18.94 4.78 3.62
C ALA A 71 -17.50 4.39 3.29
N PHE A 72 -16.66 4.22 4.30
CA PHE A 72 -15.31 3.70 4.10
C PHE A 72 -15.40 2.17 4.06
N SER A 73 -15.87 1.65 2.92
CA SER A 73 -16.03 0.22 2.70
C SER A 73 -14.97 -0.34 1.77
N LEU A 74 -14.40 -1.47 2.19
CA LEU A 74 -13.40 -2.24 1.48
C LEU A 74 -13.92 -3.67 1.32
N ARG A 75 -13.78 -4.22 0.12
CA ARG A 75 -14.20 -5.57 -0.24
C ARG A 75 -13.07 -6.26 -0.99
N LEU A 76 -12.62 -7.38 -0.46
CA LEU A 76 -11.67 -8.29 -1.07
C LEU A 76 -12.42 -9.55 -1.53
N ASP A 77 -12.82 -9.54 -2.79
CA ASP A 77 -13.38 -10.65 -3.56
C ASP A 77 -12.36 -11.21 -4.57
N SER A 78 -12.79 -12.11 -5.46
CA SER A 78 -11.87 -12.72 -6.43
C SER A 78 -11.27 -11.72 -7.43
N LEU A 79 -12.02 -10.69 -7.82
CA LEU A 79 -11.54 -9.68 -8.80
C LEU A 79 -10.54 -8.73 -8.16
N SER A 80 -10.89 -8.15 -7.02
CA SER A 80 -9.98 -7.31 -6.23
C SER A 80 -8.76 -8.11 -5.76
N GLY A 81 -8.92 -9.39 -5.40
CA GLY A 81 -7.83 -10.31 -5.06
C GLY A 81 -6.81 -10.48 -6.20
N PHE A 82 -7.27 -10.62 -7.45
CA PHE A 82 -6.39 -10.65 -8.62
C PHE A 82 -5.55 -9.36 -8.76
N PHE A 83 -6.16 -8.20 -8.57
CA PHE A 83 -5.45 -6.92 -8.66
C PHE A 83 -4.50 -6.71 -7.48
N VAL A 84 -4.93 -7.01 -6.25
CA VAL A 84 -4.08 -6.95 -5.05
C VAL A 84 -2.85 -7.84 -5.23
N PHE A 85 -3.02 -9.07 -5.74
CA PHE A 85 -1.90 -9.97 -6.06
C PHE A 85 -0.94 -9.33 -7.09
N THR A 86 -1.49 -8.84 -8.20
CA THR A 86 -0.69 -8.25 -9.29
C THR A 86 0.11 -7.03 -8.83
N ILE A 87 -0.57 -6.08 -8.16
CA ILE A 87 0.05 -4.87 -7.62
C ILE A 87 1.14 -5.23 -6.61
N SER A 88 0.87 -6.19 -5.72
CA SER A 88 1.81 -6.59 -4.68
C SER A 88 3.03 -7.34 -5.24
N LEU A 89 2.85 -8.16 -6.28
CA LEU A 89 3.92 -8.86 -6.97
C LEU A 89 4.89 -7.88 -7.65
N VAL A 90 4.33 -6.92 -8.41
CA VAL A 90 5.13 -5.86 -9.04
C VAL A 90 5.75 -4.95 -7.98
N GLY A 91 4.99 -4.56 -6.97
CA GLY A 91 5.44 -3.73 -5.85
C GLY A 91 6.62 -4.35 -5.10
N LEU A 92 6.60 -5.66 -4.85
CA LEU A 92 7.72 -6.39 -4.24
C LEU A 92 8.97 -6.32 -5.12
N ALA A 93 8.86 -6.64 -6.41
CA ALA A 93 9.99 -6.61 -7.34
C ALA A 93 10.59 -5.20 -7.46
N VAL A 94 9.72 -4.18 -7.58
CA VAL A 94 10.14 -2.77 -7.64
C VAL A 94 10.76 -2.32 -6.32
N SER A 95 10.25 -2.76 -5.16
CA SER A 95 10.82 -2.41 -3.85
C SER A 95 12.26 -2.92 -3.71
N ILE A 96 12.51 -4.16 -4.13
CA ILE A 96 13.85 -4.76 -4.13
C ILE A 96 14.78 -3.96 -5.04
N PHE A 97 14.34 -3.66 -6.26
CA PHE A 97 15.12 -2.87 -7.22
C PHE A 97 15.40 -1.45 -6.71
N ALA A 98 14.37 -0.75 -6.23
CA ALA A 98 14.44 0.63 -5.76
C ALA A 98 15.43 0.79 -4.59
N SER A 99 15.53 -0.22 -3.71
CA SER A 99 16.48 -0.20 -2.60
C SER A 99 17.95 -0.01 -3.03
N GLY A 100 18.31 -0.48 -4.22
CA GLY A 100 19.60 -0.26 -4.85
C GLY A 100 19.63 1.05 -5.65
N TYR A 101 18.63 1.26 -6.50
CA TYR A 101 18.54 2.39 -7.42
C TYR A 101 18.57 3.76 -6.70
N VAL A 102 17.83 3.90 -5.60
CA VAL A 102 17.71 5.17 -4.86
C VAL A 102 19.04 5.61 -4.22
N ARG A 103 20.01 4.70 -4.06
CA ARG A 103 21.34 5.03 -3.53
C ARG A 103 22.09 6.06 -4.39
N GLU A 104 21.87 6.05 -5.70
CA GLU A 104 22.49 7.01 -6.65
C GLU A 104 22.00 8.45 -6.43
N PHE A 105 20.87 8.60 -5.73
CA PHE A 105 20.19 9.86 -5.51
C PHE A 105 20.40 10.44 -4.10
N TYR A 106 21.22 9.78 -3.27
CA TYR A 106 21.53 10.26 -1.92
C TYR A 106 22.14 11.66 -1.96
N GLY A 107 21.58 12.57 -1.15
CA GLY A 107 21.99 13.97 -1.08
C GLY A 107 21.54 14.85 -2.25
N ARG A 108 20.91 14.28 -3.28
CA ARG A 108 20.36 15.05 -4.43
C ARG A 108 18.86 15.31 -4.29
N ILE A 109 18.13 14.34 -3.75
CA ILE A 109 16.69 14.42 -3.50
C ILE A 109 16.36 13.93 -2.08
N PRO A 110 15.25 14.40 -1.49
CA PRO A 110 14.77 13.88 -0.21
C PRO A 110 14.29 12.43 -0.34
N VAL A 111 15.14 11.48 0.06
CA VAL A 111 14.83 10.03 0.04
C VAL A 111 13.60 9.70 0.90
N SER A 112 13.41 10.41 2.00
CA SER A 112 12.22 10.25 2.86
C SER A 112 10.92 10.63 2.14
N LEU A 113 10.94 11.68 1.29
CA LEU A 113 9.78 12.05 0.49
C LEU A 113 9.52 11.02 -0.62
N LEU A 114 10.58 10.54 -1.27
CA LEU A 114 10.46 9.47 -2.26
C LEU A 114 9.84 8.21 -1.65
N GLY A 115 10.29 7.81 -0.45
CA GLY A 115 9.74 6.68 0.29
C GLY A 115 8.28 6.89 0.71
N PHE A 116 7.91 8.11 1.10
CA PHE A 116 6.54 8.50 1.43
C PHE A 116 5.62 8.36 0.22
N LEU A 117 5.99 8.97 -0.91
CA LEU A 117 5.21 8.91 -2.16
C LEU A 117 5.11 7.47 -2.67
N TYR A 118 6.21 6.72 -2.65
CA TYR A 118 6.23 5.32 -3.09
C TYR A 118 5.29 4.42 -2.29
N ASN A 119 5.35 4.46 -0.96
CA ASN A 119 4.47 3.66 -0.11
C ASN A 119 3.01 4.16 -0.16
N GLY A 120 2.82 5.48 -0.21
CA GLY A 120 1.50 6.10 -0.33
C GLY A 120 0.80 5.72 -1.64
N PHE A 121 1.52 5.76 -2.76
CA PHE A 121 1.04 5.33 -4.07
C PHE A 121 0.61 3.86 -4.04
N LEU A 122 1.46 2.94 -3.57
CA LEU A 122 1.11 1.52 -3.50
C LEU A 122 -0.09 1.26 -2.58
N LEU A 123 -0.14 1.92 -1.42
CA LEU A 123 -1.28 1.82 -0.50
C LEU A 123 -2.58 2.29 -1.16
N SER A 124 -2.56 3.47 -1.78
CA SER A 124 -3.73 4.04 -2.48
C SER A 124 -4.18 3.15 -3.65
N MET A 125 -3.25 2.59 -4.41
CA MET A 125 -3.54 1.63 -5.48
C MET A 125 -4.30 0.41 -4.96
N LEU A 126 -3.89 -0.15 -3.83
CA LEU A 126 -4.62 -1.25 -3.19
C LEU A 126 -6.01 -0.83 -2.71
N LEU A 127 -6.14 0.36 -2.12
CA LEU A 127 -7.43 0.88 -1.68
C LEU A 127 -8.39 1.11 -2.86
N VAL A 128 -7.90 1.60 -4.01
CA VAL A 128 -8.70 1.81 -5.23
C VAL A 128 -9.34 0.50 -5.68
N VAL A 129 -8.57 -0.58 -5.76
CA VAL A 129 -9.08 -1.87 -6.26
C VAL A 129 -9.95 -2.62 -5.25
N MET A 130 -9.89 -2.23 -3.98
CA MET A 130 -10.71 -2.82 -2.91
C MET A 130 -11.91 -1.96 -2.52
N ALA A 131 -12.04 -0.73 -3.02
CA ALA A 131 -13.12 0.17 -2.60
C ALA A 131 -14.51 -0.36 -3.01
N ASP A 132 -15.42 -0.46 -2.05
CA ASP A 132 -16.77 -0.99 -2.22
C ASP A 132 -17.85 0.11 -2.16
N ASN A 133 -17.42 1.38 -2.21
CA ASN A 133 -18.29 2.56 -2.25
C ASN A 133 -17.75 3.57 -3.28
N ALA A 134 -18.63 4.13 -4.11
CA ALA A 134 -18.25 5.00 -5.22
C ALA A 134 -17.57 6.31 -4.78
N PHE A 135 -18.03 6.95 -3.70
CA PHE A 135 -17.40 8.19 -3.20
C PHE A 135 -16.03 7.90 -2.58
N PHE A 136 -15.94 6.81 -1.80
CA PHE A 136 -14.67 6.40 -1.24
C PHE A 136 -13.66 6.04 -2.34
N PHE A 137 -14.09 5.31 -3.37
CA PHE A 137 -13.31 5.00 -4.57
C PHE A 137 -12.76 6.26 -5.23
N LEU A 138 -13.59 7.29 -5.46
CA LEU A 138 -13.13 8.55 -6.04
C LEU A 138 -12.07 9.25 -5.18
N ILE A 139 -12.24 9.25 -3.85
CA ILE A 139 -11.27 9.83 -2.93
C ILE A 139 -9.91 9.10 -3.03
N VAL A 140 -9.91 7.76 -2.98
CA VAL A 140 -8.66 6.99 -3.05
C VAL A 140 -8.05 7.02 -4.45
N TRP A 141 -8.86 7.15 -5.50
CA TRP A 141 -8.39 7.37 -6.87
C TRP A 141 -7.65 8.69 -6.99
N GLU A 142 -8.21 9.78 -6.50
CA GLU A 142 -7.54 11.08 -6.53
C GLU A 142 -6.31 11.10 -5.62
N LEU A 143 -6.34 10.39 -4.49
CA LEU A 143 -5.16 10.23 -3.66
C LEU A 143 -4.03 9.51 -4.43
N MET A 144 -4.35 8.48 -5.20
CA MET A 144 -3.41 7.74 -6.03
C MET A 144 -2.86 8.56 -7.20
N SER A 145 -3.64 9.51 -7.76
CA SER A 145 -3.17 10.38 -8.84
C SER A 145 -2.18 11.45 -8.36
N LEU A 146 -2.29 11.84 -7.08
CA LEU A 146 -1.49 12.91 -6.46
C LEU A 146 -0.20 12.42 -5.78
N LEU A 147 -0.18 11.18 -5.28
CA LEU A 147 0.97 10.54 -4.63
C LEU A 147 1.90 9.88 -5.64
#